data_AF-A0AAE3KT04-F1
#
_entry.id   AF-A0AAE3KT04-F1
#
_cell.length_a   1.000
_cell.length_b   1.000
_cell.length_c   1.000
_cell.angle_alpha   90.00
_cell.angle_beta   90.00
_cell.angle_gamma   90.00
#
_symmetry.space_group_name_H-M   'P 1'
#
loop_
_entity.id
_entity.type
_entity.pdbx_description
1 polymer ?
#
loop_
_entity_poly.entity_id
_entity_poly.type
_entity_poly.pdbx_seq_one_letter_code
_entity_poly.pdbx_strand_id
1 'polypeptide(L)'
;MKALLCTHFGPAENLVFQEIPNPEPKENEVLIKVAACSANFPDTLIIENKYQFKPTLPFSPGGEVAGIILKIGENVKNLAVGQRVFALCGWGGFAEEVCVTSDRIFPLPPYMDYVSGASLMYNFGTSYHALKNRAHLQNGETLLVLGAAGGVGLAAVELGKLMGANVIAAASTDNKLAICKEKGADFVINYETEDLREKIKEYTQGKGIDVVYDPVGDKYAEPALRSIAWKGRYLVVGFAGGEIPKLPFNLALLKGCSVVGVFWGQFSKLQPKENMENILELAQWFKEGQLKPHIFKKYSLADSAQALVHLRERKVVGKAVVICDEELVNEPIVIVSESEKTKKIFQNFDEIKNAVGQIIGESPWLKITQEIIDDFAKSTFDEQWIHVNPEKAAQSPFGSTIAHGLLTLSLSPKFLGDIYEVKNSKMGINYGSDKVRFLQPIKVNTNIKMVAKLLEAFDAPNGGLKMKIEATYFVENNPRPVCVAELLSVIY
;
A
#
# COMPACT_ATOMS: atom_id res chain seq x y z
N MET A 1 -5.45 -12.82 -25.90
CA MET A 1 -4.46 -12.25 -24.97
C MET A 1 -3.13 -12.98 -25.06
N LYS A 2 -2.02 -12.27 -24.84
CA LYS A 2 -0.69 -12.86 -24.69
C LYS A 2 -0.45 -13.31 -23.25
N ALA A 3 0.23 -14.44 -23.09
CA ALA A 3 0.59 -15.00 -21.80
C ALA A 3 1.87 -15.83 -21.87
N LEU A 4 2.63 -15.87 -20.78
CA LEU A 4 3.68 -16.86 -20.57
C LEU A 4 3.04 -18.12 -19.94
N LEU A 5 3.24 -19.28 -20.56
CA LEU A 5 2.57 -20.52 -20.16
C LEU A 5 3.55 -21.62 -19.76
N CYS A 6 3.20 -22.31 -18.69
CA CYS A 6 3.71 -23.61 -18.33
C CYS A 6 2.85 -24.68 -19.03
N THR A 7 3.37 -25.28 -20.11
CA THR A 7 2.68 -26.37 -20.83
C THR A 7 3.11 -27.75 -20.33
N HIS A 8 4.30 -27.84 -19.75
CA HIS A 8 4.85 -29.03 -19.09
C HIS A 8 5.62 -28.58 -17.85
N PHE A 9 5.58 -29.38 -16.79
CA PHE A 9 6.34 -29.06 -15.58
C PHE A 9 7.84 -29.08 -15.86
N GLY A 10 8.56 -28.10 -15.33
CA GLY A 10 9.99 -27.94 -15.56
C GLY A 10 10.51 -26.57 -15.14
N PRO A 11 11.78 -26.30 -15.44
CA PRO A 11 12.42 -25.02 -15.14
C PRO A 11 11.81 -23.88 -15.99
N ALA A 12 12.01 -22.63 -15.55
CA ALA A 12 11.40 -21.44 -16.16
C ALA A 12 11.74 -21.25 -17.66
N GLU A 13 12.88 -21.77 -18.10
CA GLU A 13 13.33 -21.77 -19.48
C GLU A 13 12.41 -22.57 -20.43
N ASN A 14 11.61 -23.49 -19.89
CA ASN A 14 10.64 -24.28 -20.67
C ASN A 14 9.30 -23.55 -20.87
N LEU A 15 9.12 -22.36 -20.28
CA LEU A 15 7.88 -21.61 -20.38
C LEU A 15 7.73 -21.01 -21.79
N VAL A 16 6.51 -21.04 -22.32
CA VAL A 16 6.22 -20.65 -23.70
C VAL A 16 5.40 -19.37 -23.70
N PHE A 17 5.90 -18.32 -24.34
CA PHE A 17 5.14 -17.09 -24.59
C PHE A 17 4.29 -17.25 -25.85
N GLN A 18 2.98 -17.13 -25.71
CA GLN A 18 2.05 -17.29 -26.84
C GLN A 18 0.76 -16.49 -26.65
N GLU A 19 -0.02 -16.40 -27.71
CA GLU A 19 -1.37 -15.85 -27.70
C GLU A 19 -2.40 -16.95 -27.45
N ILE A 20 -3.35 -16.69 -26.54
CA ILE A 20 -4.44 -17.59 -26.17
C ILE A 20 -5.77 -16.82 -26.10
N PRO A 21 -6.93 -17.50 -26.14
CA PRO A 21 -8.21 -16.85 -25.93
C PRO A 21 -8.27 -16.09 -24.59
N ASN A 22 -8.99 -14.98 -24.56
CA ASN A 22 -9.21 -14.24 -23.32
C ASN A 22 -10.05 -15.09 -22.34
N PRO A 23 -9.74 -15.06 -21.04
CA PRO A 23 -10.54 -15.76 -20.06
C PRO A 23 -11.83 -14.98 -19.79
N GLU A 24 -12.88 -15.69 -19.42
CA GLU A 24 -14.16 -15.10 -18.98
C GLU A 24 -14.34 -15.37 -17.48
N PRO A 25 -14.77 -14.38 -16.69
CA PRO A 25 -14.96 -14.55 -15.27
C PRO A 25 -16.19 -15.42 -14.99
N LYS A 26 -16.08 -16.34 -14.03
CA LYS A 26 -17.24 -17.03 -13.45
C LYS A 26 -18.06 -16.08 -12.58
N GLU A 27 -19.20 -16.57 -12.08
CA GLU A 27 -20.17 -15.81 -11.28
C GLU A 27 -19.55 -15.03 -10.10
N ASN A 28 -18.53 -15.59 -9.43
CA ASN A 28 -17.86 -14.98 -8.27
C ASN A 28 -16.46 -14.41 -8.59
N GLU A 29 -16.13 -14.30 -9.88
CA GLU A 29 -14.82 -13.83 -10.33
C GLU A 29 -14.95 -12.45 -11.00
N VAL A 30 -13.83 -11.76 -11.14
CA VAL A 30 -13.72 -10.60 -12.02
C VAL A 30 -12.58 -10.83 -13.01
N LEU A 31 -12.70 -10.23 -14.18
CA LEU A 31 -11.62 -10.17 -15.17
C LEU A 31 -10.81 -8.89 -14.93
N ILE A 32 -9.50 -9.04 -14.74
CA ILE A 32 -8.58 -7.93 -14.53
C ILE A 32 -7.68 -7.79 -15.75
N LYS A 33 -7.58 -6.60 -16.32
CA LYS A 33 -6.50 -6.21 -17.22
C LYS A 33 -5.24 -5.97 -16.39
N VAL A 34 -4.23 -6.81 -16.56
CA VAL A 34 -3.02 -6.77 -15.73
C VAL A 34 -2.11 -5.66 -16.22
N ALA A 35 -1.80 -4.71 -15.34
CA ALA A 35 -0.77 -3.70 -15.61
C ALA A 35 0.62 -4.23 -15.24
N ALA A 36 0.74 -4.79 -14.04
CA ALA A 36 1.97 -5.39 -13.55
C ALA A 36 1.70 -6.66 -12.71
N CYS A 37 2.65 -7.58 -12.74
CA CYS A 37 2.66 -8.80 -11.93
C CYS A 37 4.05 -9.01 -11.34
N SER A 38 4.16 -9.45 -10.09
CA SER A 38 5.47 -9.79 -9.52
C SER A 38 5.80 -11.26 -9.61
N ALA A 39 7.08 -11.55 -9.84
CA ALA A 39 7.63 -12.89 -9.76
C ALA A 39 7.94 -13.24 -8.28
N ASN A 40 7.53 -14.43 -7.86
CA ASN A 40 7.70 -14.91 -6.49
C ASN A 40 8.37 -16.29 -6.46
N PHE A 41 9.03 -16.63 -5.35
CA PHE A 41 9.66 -17.95 -5.20
C PHE A 41 8.65 -19.12 -5.32
N PRO A 42 7.40 -19.04 -4.80
CA PRO A 42 6.40 -20.07 -5.08
C PRO A 42 6.14 -20.30 -6.57
N ASP A 43 6.24 -19.28 -7.42
CA ASP A 43 6.03 -19.45 -8.87
C ASP A 43 7.05 -20.42 -9.47
N THR A 44 8.31 -20.40 -9.00
CA THR A 44 9.34 -21.35 -9.47
C THR A 44 9.06 -22.78 -9.00
N LEU A 45 8.47 -22.94 -7.81
CA LEU A 45 8.09 -24.26 -7.28
C LEU A 45 6.85 -24.82 -7.99
N ILE A 46 5.90 -23.96 -8.35
CA ILE A 46 4.66 -24.34 -9.04
C ILE A 46 4.97 -24.87 -10.44
N ILE A 47 5.82 -24.18 -11.21
CA ILE A 47 6.20 -24.64 -12.56
C ILE A 47 6.98 -25.95 -12.54
N GLU A 48 7.67 -26.26 -11.44
CA GLU A 48 8.40 -27.53 -11.25
C GLU A 48 7.57 -28.63 -10.56
N ASN A 49 6.28 -28.40 -10.27
CA ASN A 49 5.39 -29.33 -9.56
C ASN A 49 5.87 -29.70 -8.13
N LYS A 50 6.67 -28.83 -7.52
CA LYS A 50 7.25 -28.98 -6.17
C LYS A 50 6.48 -28.23 -5.08
N TYR A 51 5.39 -27.55 -5.44
CA TYR A 51 4.57 -26.80 -4.51
C TYR A 51 3.32 -27.57 -4.05
N GLN A 52 2.75 -27.16 -2.91
CA GLN A 52 1.55 -27.79 -2.34
C GLN A 52 0.28 -27.56 -3.17
N PHE A 53 0.22 -26.46 -3.93
CA PHE A 53 -0.89 -26.16 -4.85
C PHE A 53 -0.44 -26.40 -6.30
N LYS A 54 -1.28 -27.11 -7.07
CA LYS A 54 -0.93 -27.62 -8.39
C LYS A 54 -2.00 -27.20 -9.41
N PRO A 55 -1.77 -26.13 -10.19
CA PRO A 55 -2.67 -25.76 -11.28
C PRO A 55 -2.70 -26.82 -12.38
N THR A 56 -3.81 -26.90 -13.10
CA THR A 56 -3.94 -27.75 -14.29
C THR A 56 -3.13 -27.14 -15.45
N LEU A 57 -2.35 -27.96 -16.16
CA LEU A 57 -1.63 -27.54 -17.37
C LEU A 57 -2.61 -27.40 -18.56
N PRO A 58 -2.41 -26.44 -19.47
CA PRO A 58 -1.46 -25.33 -19.35
C PRO A 58 -1.98 -24.23 -18.40
N PHE A 59 -1.07 -23.57 -17.68
CA PHE A 59 -1.39 -22.38 -16.87
C PHE A 59 -0.29 -21.32 -17.01
N SER A 60 -0.60 -20.07 -16.68
CA SER A 60 0.40 -19.01 -16.57
C SER A 60 0.88 -18.85 -15.12
N PRO A 61 2.18 -18.69 -14.83
CA PRO A 61 2.67 -18.38 -13.48
C PRO A 61 2.36 -16.93 -13.06
N GLY A 62 2.75 -16.54 -11.84
CA GLY A 62 2.56 -15.18 -11.32
C GLY A 62 1.35 -15.10 -10.39
N GLY A 63 1.60 -14.94 -9.10
CA GLY A 63 0.59 -15.06 -8.05
C GLY A 63 0.00 -13.75 -7.50
N GLU A 64 0.58 -12.59 -7.83
CA GLU A 64 0.08 -11.29 -7.40
C GLU A 64 0.14 -10.26 -8.55
N VAL A 65 -0.96 -9.54 -8.76
CA VAL A 65 -1.13 -8.59 -9.87
C VAL A 65 -1.68 -7.27 -9.38
N ALA A 66 -1.46 -6.22 -10.17
CA ALA A 66 -2.21 -4.98 -10.08
C ALA A 66 -2.69 -4.56 -11.48
N GLY A 67 -3.89 -3.97 -11.54
CA GLY A 67 -4.55 -3.70 -12.81
C GLY A 67 -5.93 -3.05 -12.65
N ILE A 68 -6.73 -3.16 -13.71
CA ILE A 68 -8.07 -2.57 -13.78
C ILE A 68 -9.10 -3.67 -14.04
N ILE A 69 -10.25 -3.61 -13.36
CA ILE A 69 -11.35 -4.54 -13.61
C ILE A 69 -12.00 -4.25 -14.97
N LEU A 70 -12.05 -5.25 -15.86
CA LEU A 70 -12.73 -5.19 -17.16
C LEU A 70 -14.17 -5.71 -17.10
N LYS A 71 -14.39 -6.79 -16.34
CA LYS A 71 -15.70 -7.46 -16.23
C LYS A 71 -15.87 -8.01 -14.82
N ILE A 72 -17.12 -8.10 -14.36
CA ILE A 72 -17.49 -8.69 -13.07
C ILE A 72 -18.49 -9.82 -13.29
N GLY A 73 -18.35 -10.91 -12.54
CA GLY A 73 -19.33 -11.97 -12.47
C GLY A 73 -20.62 -11.53 -11.77
N GLU A 74 -21.73 -12.22 -12.05
CA GLU A 74 -23.08 -11.83 -11.61
C GLU A 74 -23.24 -11.69 -10.09
N ASN A 75 -22.46 -12.45 -9.30
CA ASN A 75 -22.54 -12.46 -7.84
C ASN A 75 -21.61 -11.44 -7.18
N VAL A 76 -20.74 -10.76 -7.94
CA VAL A 76 -19.83 -9.74 -7.42
C VAL A 76 -20.57 -8.42 -7.25
N LYS A 77 -20.70 -7.93 -6.01
CA LYS A 77 -21.48 -6.71 -5.69
C LYS A 77 -20.64 -5.55 -5.14
N ASN A 78 -19.42 -5.82 -4.69
CA ASN A 78 -18.56 -4.88 -3.95
C ASN A 78 -17.40 -4.33 -4.80
N LEU A 79 -17.40 -4.56 -6.11
CA LEU A 79 -16.37 -4.14 -7.06
C LEU A 79 -17.04 -3.59 -8.33
N ALA A 80 -16.35 -2.69 -9.04
CA ALA A 80 -16.85 -2.06 -10.25
C ALA A 80 -15.88 -2.20 -11.42
N VAL A 81 -16.42 -2.26 -12.65
CA VAL A 81 -15.62 -2.13 -13.88
C VAL A 81 -14.93 -0.77 -13.90
N GLY A 82 -13.67 -0.73 -14.35
CA GLY A 82 -12.82 0.46 -14.33
C GLY A 82 -12.09 0.68 -12.99
N GLN A 83 -12.40 -0.10 -11.95
CA GLN A 83 -11.75 0.05 -10.65
C GLN A 83 -10.29 -0.44 -10.70
N ARG A 84 -9.39 0.36 -10.11
CA ARG A 84 -7.99 0.00 -9.88
C ARG A 84 -7.89 -0.95 -8.70
N VAL A 85 -7.22 -2.08 -8.90
CA VAL A 85 -7.12 -3.14 -7.89
C VAL A 85 -5.74 -3.75 -7.86
N PHE A 86 -5.38 -4.32 -6.72
CA PHE A 86 -4.42 -5.40 -6.66
C PHE A 86 -5.14 -6.70 -6.29
N ALA A 87 -4.61 -7.83 -6.75
CA ALA A 87 -5.24 -9.13 -6.53
C ALA A 87 -4.21 -10.23 -6.29
N LEU A 88 -4.58 -11.18 -5.46
CA LEU A 88 -3.79 -12.37 -5.15
C LEU A 88 -4.37 -13.53 -5.96
N CYS A 89 -3.94 -13.71 -7.21
CA CYS A 89 -4.49 -14.76 -8.07
C CYS A 89 -3.93 -16.16 -7.72
N GLY A 90 -2.75 -16.25 -7.10
CA GLY A 90 -2.05 -17.51 -6.85
C GLY A 90 -1.24 -18.00 -8.05
N TRP A 91 -1.81 -17.94 -9.25
CA TRP A 91 -1.16 -18.07 -10.56
C TRP A 91 -2.04 -17.37 -11.61
N GLY A 92 -1.54 -17.21 -12.83
CA GLY A 92 -2.26 -16.60 -13.96
C GLY A 92 -1.81 -15.18 -14.27
N GLY A 93 -0.95 -14.58 -13.46
CA GLY A 93 -0.60 -13.16 -13.55
C GLY A 93 0.42 -12.79 -14.64
N PHE A 94 1.19 -13.73 -15.17
CA PHE A 94 2.07 -13.49 -16.32
C PHE A 94 1.28 -13.59 -17.63
N ALA A 95 0.23 -12.77 -17.71
CA ALA A 95 -0.69 -12.64 -18.83
C ALA A 95 -1.21 -11.20 -18.91
N GLU A 96 -1.77 -10.81 -20.06
CA GLU A 96 -2.42 -9.49 -20.23
C GLU A 96 -3.72 -9.40 -19.41
N GLU A 97 -4.43 -10.52 -19.19
CA GLU A 97 -5.68 -10.57 -18.42
C GLU A 97 -5.72 -11.80 -17.50
N VAL A 98 -6.38 -11.68 -16.34
CA VAL A 98 -6.55 -12.78 -15.39
C VAL A 98 -7.92 -12.73 -14.69
N CYS A 99 -8.55 -13.89 -14.54
CA CYS A 99 -9.75 -14.04 -13.72
C CYS A 99 -9.37 -14.34 -12.26
N VAL A 100 -9.95 -13.61 -11.32
CA VAL A 100 -9.69 -13.78 -9.88
C VAL A 100 -11.01 -13.75 -9.10
N THR A 101 -11.15 -14.61 -8.10
CA THR A 101 -12.30 -14.61 -7.19
C THR A 101 -12.36 -13.30 -6.39
N SER A 102 -13.55 -12.73 -6.23
CA SER A 102 -13.72 -11.39 -5.65
C SER A 102 -13.23 -11.25 -4.20
N ASP A 103 -13.09 -12.35 -3.46
CA ASP A 103 -12.56 -12.41 -2.09
C ASP A 103 -11.04 -12.24 -2.01
N ARG A 104 -10.33 -12.24 -3.15
CA ARG A 104 -8.87 -12.07 -3.24
C ARG A 104 -8.47 -10.76 -3.91
N ILE A 105 -9.39 -9.81 -3.97
CA ILE A 105 -9.24 -8.53 -4.66
C ILE A 105 -9.37 -7.40 -3.66
N PHE A 106 -8.46 -6.45 -3.79
CA PHE A 106 -8.38 -5.30 -2.90
C PHE A 106 -8.27 -4.02 -3.74
N PRO A 107 -8.94 -2.93 -3.32
CA PRO A 107 -8.79 -1.65 -3.98
C PRO A 107 -7.32 -1.20 -3.98
N LEU A 108 -6.84 -0.73 -5.13
CA LEU A 108 -5.53 -0.09 -5.22
C LEU A 108 -5.71 1.41 -4.94
N PRO A 109 -5.12 1.95 -3.86
CA PRO A 109 -5.29 3.36 -3.52
C PRO A 109 -4.81 4.28 -4.66
N PRO A 110 -5.43 5.47 -4.82
CA PRO A 110 -5.10 6.39 -5.91
C PRO A 110 -3.63 6.85 -5.89
N TYR A 111 -3.00 6.89 -4.72
CA TYR A 111 -1.60 7.28 -4.53
C TYR A 111 -0.57 6.17 -4.80
N MET A 112 -1.01 4.95 -5.08
CA MET A 112 -0.12 3.81 -5.32
C MET A 112 -0.12 3.43 -6.81
N ASP A 113 1.06 3.37 -7.44
CA ASP A 113 1.19 2.88 -8.82
C ASP A 113 1.01 1.35 -8.90
N TYR A 114 0.78 0.86 -10.11
CA TYR A 114 0.58 -0.58 -10.36
C TYR A 114 1.81 -1.43 -10.05
N VAL A 115 3.03 -0.92 -10.24
CA VAL A 115 4.26 -1.68 -9.92
C VAL A 115 4.36 -1.87 -8.41
N SER A 116 4.14 -0.82 -7.64
CA SER A 116 4.09 -0.85 -6.17
C SER A 116 2.96 -1.76 -5.69
N GLY A 117 1.75 -1.62 -6.25
CA GLY A 117 0.59 -2.45 -5.92
C GLY A 117 0.82 -3.94 -6.18
N ALA A 118 1.48 -4.28 -7.29
CA ALA A 118 1.83 -5.64 -7.63
C ALA A 118 3.01 -6.20 -6.82
N SER A 119 3.70 -5.39 -6.02
CA SER A 119 4.94 -5.77 -5.33
C SER A 119 4.84 -5.82 -3.81
N LEU A 120 3.75 -5.30 -3.24
CA LEU A 120 3.63 -5.08 -1.80
C LEU A 120 3.23 -6.37 -1.06
N MET A 121 2.21 -7.08 -1.53
CA MET A 121 1.45 -7.98 -0.67
C MET A 121 2.15 -9.28 -0.29
N TYR A 122 2.67 -10.05 -1.25
CA TYR A 122 3.32 -11.32 -0.89
C TYR A 122 4.55 -11.11 -0.01
N ASN A 123 5.28 -10.02 -0.21
CA ASN A 123 6.45 -9.70 0.60
C ASN A 123 6.05 -9.11 1.95
N PHE A 124 5.42 -7.94 1.96
CA PHE A 124 5.10 -7.21 3.20
C PHE A 124 3.96 -7.87 3.98
N GLY A 125 2.94 -8.42 3.32
CA GLY A 125 1.86 -9.14 4.00
C GLY A 125 2.36 -10.37 4.75
N THR A 126 3.24 -11.16 4.11
CA THR A 126 3.87 -12.32 4.77
C THR A 126 4.76 -11.88 5.93
N SER A 127 5.67 -10.93 5.69
CA SER A 127 6.62 -10.48 6.72
C SER A 127 5.92 -9.79 7.88
N TYR A 128 4.88 -9.01 7.63
CA TYR A 128 4.14 -8.32 8.67
C TYR A 128 3.32 -9.30 9.52
N HIS A 129 2.66 -10.28 8.90
CA HIS A 129 2.01 -11.37 9.64
C HIS A 129 3.01 -12.13 10.52
N ALA A 130 4.20 -12.42 9.98
CA ALA A 130 5.25 -13.11 10.71
C ALA A 130 5.70 -12.32 11.95
N LEU A 131 5.97 -11.02 11.80
CA LEU A 131 6.52 -10.19 12.87
C LEU A 131 5.45 -9.78 13.89
N LYS A 132 4.28 -9.30 13.43
CA LYS A 132 3.20 -8.83 14.30
C LYS A 132 2.42 -9.97 14.95
N ASN A 133 1.85 -10.87 14.15
CA ASN A 133 0.89 -11.86 14.65
C ASN A 133 1.56 -13.14 15.13
N ARG A 134 2.71 -13.53 14.56
CA ARG A 134 3.39 -14.80 14.90
C ARG A 134 4.53 -14.63 15.91
N ALA A 135 5.37 -13.62 15.74
CA ALA A 135 6.43 -13.31 16.71
C ALA A 135 5.96 -12.44 17.86
N HIS A 136 4.89 -11.65 17.69
CA HIS A 136 4.55 -10.55 18.60
C HIS A 136 5.78 -9.68 18.88
N LEU A 137 6.47 -9.26 17.82
CA LEU A 137 7.71 -8.49 17.92
C LEU A 137 7.48 -7.21 18.74
N GLN A 138 8.33 -6.99 19.75
CA GLN A 138 8.28 -5.85 20.65
C GLN A 138 9.39 -4.85 20.31
N ASN A 139 9.14 -3.57 20.63
CA ASN A 139 10.15 -2.53 20.54
C ASN A 139 11.39 -2.88 21.39
N GLY A 140 12.58 -2.70 20.82
CA GLY A 140 13.87 -3.00 21.45
C GLY A 140 14.34 -4.45 21.34
N GLU A 141 13.50 -5.38 20.88
CA GLU A 141 13.93 -6.76 20.64
C GLU A 141 14.94 -6.85 19.50
N THR A 142 15.81 -7.86 19.55
CA THR A 142 16.76 -8.16 18.48
C THR A 142 16.13 -9.11 17.48
N LEU A 143 16.06 -8.70 16.22
CA LEU A 143 15.54 -9.47 15.10
C LEU A 143 16.68 -9.88 14.16
N LEU A 144 16.94 -11.18 14.00
CA LEU A 144 17.79 -11.70 12.92
C LEU A 144 16.94 -12.03 11.70
N VAL A 145 17.30 -11.47 10.55
CA VAL A 145 16.69 -11.81 9.25
C VAL A 145 17.68 -12.58 8.40
N LEU A 146 17.40 -13.86 8.15
CA LEU A 146 18.16 -14.68 7.20
C LEU A 146 17.69 -14.40 5.77
N GLY A 147 18.61 -14.46 4.80
CA GLY A 147 18.27 -14.15 3.40
C GLY A 147 17.75 -12.71 3.25
N ALA A 148 18.29 -11.78 4.03
CA ALA A 148 17.72 -10.45 4.26
C ALA A 148 17.54 -9.58 3.00
N ALA A 149 18.26 -9.87 1.92
CA ALA A 149 18.10 -9.13 0.67
C ALA A 149 17.02 -9.69 -0.27
N GLY A 150 16.48 -10.88 0.01
CA GLY A 150 15.36 -11.43 -0.76
C GLY A 150 14.06 -10.66 -0.51
N GLY A 151 13.03 -10.86 -1.33
CA GLY A 151 11.78 -10.08 -1.26
C GLY A 151 11.13 -10.01 0.13
N VAL A 152 10.85 -11.15 0.74
CA VAL A 152 10.28 -11.22 2.11
C VAL A 152 11.31 -10.84 3.19
N GLY A 153 12.59 -11.12 2.97
CA GLY A 153 13.66 -10.77 3.91
C GLY A 153 13.83 -9.27 4.03
N LEU A 154 13.86 -8.56 2.90
CA LEU A 154 14.04 -7.11 2.87
C LEU A 154 12.82 -6.40 3.46
N ALA A 155 11.62 -6.91 3.17
CA ALA A 155 10.41 -6.45 3.83
C ALA A 155 10.46 -6.67 5.36
N ALA A 156 11.00 -7.80 5.85
CA ALA A 156 11.16 -8.04 7.27
C ALA A 156 12.20 -7.11 7.93
N VAL A 157 13.25 -6.70 7.20
CA VAL A 157 14.20 -5.69 7.67
C VAL A 157 13.49 -4.35 7.86
N GLU A 158 12.80 -3.85 6.82
CA GLU A 158 12.09 -2.57 6.87
C GLU A 158 11.02 -2.56 7.97
N LEU A 159 10.19 -3.60 8.03
CA LEU A 159 9.12 -3.71 9.04
C LEU A 159 9.68 -3.88 10.45
N GLY A 160 10.74 -4.67 10.64
CA GLY A 160 11.39 -4.82 11.94
C GLY A 160 11.88 -3.49 12.49
N LYS A 161 12.47 -2.65 11.62
CA LYS A 161 12.90 -1.29 11.99
C LYS A 161 11.73 -0.38 12.30
N LEU A 162 10.68 -0.38 11.49
CA LEU A 162 9.46 0.41 11.77
C LEU A 162 8.78 0.01 13.08
N MET A 163 8.86 -1.27 13.45
CA MET A 163 8.33 -1.80 14.72
C MET A 163 9.27 -1.58 15.93
N GLY A 164 10.43 -0.94 15.72
CA GLY A 164 11.37 -0.58 16.79
C GLY A 164 12.37 -1.67 17.18
N ALA A 165 12.54 -2.72 16.37
CA ALA A 165 13.54 -3.74 16.64
C ALA A 165 14.97 -3.29 16.30
N ASN A 166 15.94 -3.95 16.93
CA ASN A 166 17.35 -3.95 16.52
C ASN A 166 17.55 -5.06 15.48
N VAL A 167 17.72 -4.69 14.21
CA VAL A 167 17.69 -5.62 13.09
C VAL A 167 19.08 -6.01 12.65
N ILE A 168 19.35 -7.31 12.69
CA ILE A 168 20.53 -7.97 12.12
C ILE A 168 20.12 -8.56 10.76
N ALA A 169 20.71 -8.08 9.68
CA ALA A 169 20.49 -8.61 8.33
C ALA A 169 21.63 -9.57 7.93
N ALA A 170 21.30 -10.83 7.63
CA ALA A 170 22.27 -11.81 7.13
C ALA A 170 21.99 -12.17 5.66
N ALA A 171 23.00 -12.07 4.80
CA ALA A 171 22.90 -12.35 3.37
C ALA A 171 24.23 -12.83 2.78
N SER A 172 24.21 -13.25 1.51
CA SER A 172 25.34 -13.98 0.87
C SER A 172 26.45 -13.11 0.28
N THR A 173 26.27 -11.80 0.22
CA THR A 173 27.23 -10.89 -0.45
C THR A 173 27.13 -9.50 0.15
N ASP A 174 28.24 -8.76 0.16
CA ASP A 174 28.29 -7.40 0.71
C ASP A 174 27.38 -6.41 -0.04
N ASN A 175 27.24 -6.53 -1.37
CA ASN A 175 26.32 -5.68 -2.15
C ASN A 175 24.86 -5.85 -1.71
N LYS A 176 24.45 -7.08 -1.36
CA LYS A 176 23.11 -7.36 -0.81
C LYS A 176 22.95 -6.74 0.57
N LEU A 177 23.98 -6.83 1.41
CA LEU A 177 23.97 -6.27 2.76
C LEU A 177 23.97 -4.74 2.77
N ALA A 178 24.62 -4.09 1.80
CA ALA A 178 24.56 -2.64 1.64
C ALA A 178 23.11 -2.17 1.46
N ILE A 179 22.32 -2.87 0.63
CA ILE A 179 20.89 -2.58 0.44
C ILE A 179 20.10 -2.82 1.74
N CYS A 180 20.37 -3.91 2.47
CA CYS A 180 19.74 -4.14 3.77
C CYS A 180 20.03 -3.01 4.77
N LYS A 181 21.25 -2.45 4.75
CA LYS A 181 21.65 -1.33 5.60
C LYS A 181 20.96 -0.03 5.21
N GLU A 182 20.83 0.25 3.92
CA GLU A 182 20.03 1.38 3.41
C GLU A 182 18.55 1.27 3.83
N LYS A 183 18.05 0.03 3.92
CA LYS A 183 16.70 -0.29 4.41
C LYS A 183 16.55 -0.34 5.94
N GLY A 184 17.61 0.01 6.66
CA GLY A 184 17.58 0.28 8.09
C GLY A 184 18.20 -0.79 8.99
N ALA A 185 18.80 -1.87 8.44
CA ALA A 185 19.48 -2.85 9.28
C ALA A 185 20.58 -2.21 10.15
N ASP A 186 20.56 -2.49 11.45
CA ASP A 186 21.53 -1.95 12.42
C ASP A 186 22.87 -2.68 12.33
N PHE A 187 22.82 -3.97 11.98
CA PHE A 187 23.99 -4.82 11.82
C PHE A 187 23.83 -5.74 10.61
N VAL A 188 24.94 -6.05 9.95
CA VAL A 188 24.97 -6.88 8.75
C VAL A 188 25.96 -8.01 8.92
N ILE A 189 25.63 -9.19 8.40
CA ILE A 189 26.48 -10.39 8.46
C ILE A 189 26.54 -11.03 7.08
N ASN A 190 27.75 -11.16 6.53
CA ASN A 190 27.96 -11.96 5.33
C ASN A 190 28.22 -13.42 5.74
N TYR A 191 27.15 -14.20 5.80
CA TYR A 191 27.19 -15.58 6.32
C TYR A 191 27.94 -16.59 5.44
N GLU A 192 28.47 -16.17 4.27
CA GLU A 192 29.32 -17.01 3.41
C GLU A 192 30.81 -16.81 3.74
N THR A 193 31.16 -15.67 4.35
CA THR A 193 32.55 -15.30 4.68
C THR A 193 32.80 -15.15 6.17
N GLU A 194 31.75 -15.00 6.97
CA GLU A 194 31.82 -14.80 8.42
C GLU A 194 31.04 -15.92 9.14
N ASP A 195 31.47 -16.29 10.35
CA ASP A 195 30.69 -17.19 11.20
C ASP A 195 29.47 -16.45 11.76
N LEU A 196 28.28 -16.95 11.41
CA LEU A 196 27.02 -16.36 11.81
C LEU A 196 26.88 -16.23 13.34
N ARG A 197 27.31 -17.24 14.10
CA ARG A 197 27.12 -17.27 15.55
C ARG A 197 28.07 -16.32 16.27
N GLU A 198 29.32 -16.27 15.83
CA GLU A 198 30.31 -15.36 16.40
C GLU A 198 29.88 -13.91 16.23
N LYS A 199 29.42 -13.54 15.03
CA LYS A 199 28.94 -12.18 14.72
C LYS A 199 27.67 -11.80 15.48
N ILE A 200 26.73 -12.74 15.60
CA ILE A 200 25.55 -12.55 16.47
C ILE A 200 25.99 -12.32 17.91
N LYS A 201 26.91 -13.15 18.43
CA LYS A 201 27.38 -13.06 19.81
C LYS A 201 28.08 -11.73 20.07
N GLU A 202 28.90 -11.26 19.12
CA GLU A 202 29.58 -9.96 19.17
C GLU A 202 28.57 -8.82 19.29
N TYR A 203 27.62 -8.74 18.35
CA TYR A 203 26.62 -7.67 18.31
C TYR A 203 25.69 -7.69 19.53
N THR A 204 25.21 -8.88 19.91
CA THR A 204 24.28 -9.04 21.04
C THR A 204 24.98 -9.09 22.40
N GLN A 205 26.31 -8.97 22.44
CA GLN A 205 27.13 -9.10 23.65
C GLN A 205 26.84 -10.39 24.41
N GLY A 206 26.58 -11.48 23.68
CA GLY A 206 26.26 -12.80 24.20
C GLY A 206 24.83 -12.99 24.71
N LYS A 207 23.95 -11.97 24.64
CA LYS A 207 22.54 -12.10 25.04
C LYS A 207 21.73 -12.99 24.09
N GLY A 208 22.13 -13.04 22.81
CA GLY A 208 21.42 -13.77 21.77
C GLY A 208 20.30 -12.95 21.14
N ILE A 209 19.51 -13.60 20.28
CA ILE A 209 18.48 -12.97 19.44
C ILE A 209 17.08 -13.31 19.96
N ASP A 210 16.17 -12.34 20.01
CA ASP A 210 14.79 -12.56 20.47
C ASP A 210 13.90 -13.20 19.39
N VAL A 211 14.08 -12.80 18.12
CA VAL A 211 13.31 -13.32 16.98
C VAL A 211 14.24 -13.67 15.81
N VAL A 212 14.11 -14.89 15.27
CA VAL A 212 14.74 -15.28 14.00
C VAL A 212 13.66 -15.33 12.93
N TYR A 213 13.86 -14.59 11.84
CA TYR A 213 13.05 -14.64 10.63
C TYR A 213 13.78 -15.46 9.57
N ASP A 214 13.27 -16.67 9.27
CA ASP A 214 13.95 -17.61 8.38
C ASP A 214 13.13 -18.00 7.14
N PRO A 215 13.37 -17.35 5.99
CA PRO A 215 12.86 -17.77 4.69
C PRO A 215 13.83 -18.72 3.93
N VAL A 216 14.98 -19.05 4.53
CA VAL A 216 16.09 -19.76 3.87
C VAL A 216 16.08 -21.24 4.23
N GLY A 217 16.02 -21.57 5.53
CA GLY A 217 16.25 -22.93 6.02
C GLY A 217 17.71 -23.36 5.87
N ASP A 218 17.90 -24.58 5.37
CA ASP A 218 19.22 -25.14 5.03
C ASP A 218 20.23 -25.08 6.20
N LYS A 219 21.54 -25.12 5.92
CA LYS A 219 22.64 -25.08 6.89
C LYS A 219 22.65 -23.87 7.84
N TYR A 220 21.92 -22.80 7.53
CA TYR A 220 21.87 -21.58 8.34
C TYR A 220 20.88 -21.66 9.51
N ALA A 221 19.91 -22.57 9.45
CA ALA A 221 18.84 -22.67 10.43
C ALA A 221 19.32 -23.07 11.83
N GLU A 222 20.15 -24.12 11.93
CA GLU A 222 20.64 -24.60 13.23
C GLU A 222 21.54 -23.55 13.93
N PRO A 223 22.53 -22.93 13.28
CA PRO A 223 23.32 -21.87 13.88
C PRO A 223 22.48 -20.68 14.38
N ALA A 224 21.45 -20.28 13.62
CA ALA A 224 20.54 -19.21 14.01
C ALA A 224 19.72 -19.62 15.26
N LEU A 225 19.12 -20.81 15.28
CA LEU A 225 18.38 -21.32 16.44
C LEU A 225 19.26 -21.42 17.68
N ARG A 226 20.51 -21.87 17.53
CA ARG A 226 21.46 -21.99 18.65
C ARG A 226 21.83 -20.63 19.25
N SER A 227 21.75 -19.57 18.45
CA SER A 227 22.07 -18.19 18.83
C SER A 227 20.86 -17.41 19.38
N ILE A 228 19.70 -18.06 19.44
CA ILE A 228 18.50 -17.46 20.01
C ILE A 228 18.67 -17.23 21.53
N ALA A 229 18.08 -16.15 22.02
CA ALA A 229 17.98 -15.80 23.42
C ALA A 229 16.96 -16.70 24.14
N TRP A 230 16.97 -16.65 25.47
CA TRP A 230 15.97 -17.34 26.28
C TRP A 230 14.55 -16.91 25.88
N LYS A 231 13.66 -17.87 25.64
CA LYS A 231 12.26 -17.64 25.18
C LYS A 231 12.11 -16.93 23.83
N GLY A 232 13.16 -16.92 23.00
CA GLY A 232 13.04 -16.38 21.66
C GLY A 232 12.11 -17.17 20.74
N ARG A 233 11.81 -16.60 19.57
CA ARG A 233 10.88 -17.17 18.57
C ARG A 233 11.59 -17.38 17.25
N TYR A 234 11.63 -18.62 16.77
CA TYR A 234 12.12 -18.97 15.45
C TYR A 234 10.94 -19.05 14.48
N LEU A 235 10.87 -18.11 13.53
CA LEU A 235 9.83 -18.05 12.52
C LEU A 235 10.22 -18.88 11.30
N VAL A 236 9.49 -19.97 11.05
CA VAL A 236 9.63 -20.79 9.85
C VAL A 236 8.79 -20.17 8.74
N VAL A 237 9.45 -19.47 7.81
CA VAL A 237 8.79 -18.71 6.73
C VAL A 237 8.90 -19.43 5.38
N GLY A 238 10.03 -20.06 5.10
CA GLY A 238 10.28 -20.72 3.81
C GLY A 238 11.62 -21.45 3.76
N PHE A 239 11.87 -22.10 2.63
CA PHE A 239 13.04 -22.94 2.40
C PHE A 239 13.76 -22.58 1.10
N ALA A 240 14.02 -21.29 0.87
CA ALA A 240 14.69 -20.82 -0.35
C ALA A 240 16.13 -21.35 -0.51
N GLY A 241 16.72 -21.86 0.58
CA GLY A 241 17.97 -22.61 0.61
C GLY A 241 17.89 -23.95 -0.14
N GLY A 242 16.70 -24.53 -0.26
CA GLY A 242 16.42 -25.77 -0.98
C GLY A 242 16.32 -27.01 -0.08
N GLU A 243 16.99 -27.02 1.06
CA GLU A 243 16.92 -28.10 2.06
C GLU A 243 16.03 -27.70 3.25
N ILE A 244 15.14 -28.62 3.66
CA ILE A 244 14.38 -28.48 4.90
C ILE A 244 15.29 -28.92 6.07
N PRO A 245 15.63 -28.02 7.00
CA PRO A 245 16.61 -28.31 8.05
C PRO A 245 16.07 -29.31 9.08
N LYS A 246 16.97 -30.17 9.60
CA LYS A 246 16.68 -31.10 10.70
C LYS A 246 17.22 -30.53 12.01
N LEU A 247 16.43 -29.68 12.65
CA LEU A 247 16.85 -28.99 13.88
C LEU A 247 16.92 -29.95 15.08
N PRO A 248 17.98 -29.89 15.90
CA PRO A 248 18.09 -30.72 17.09
C PRO A 248 17.17 -30.15 18.20
N PHE A 249 16.10 -30.88 18.53
CA PHE A 249 15.03 -30.39 19.43
C PHE A 249 15.47 -30.09 20.86
N ASN A 250 16.62 -30.61 21.30
CA ASN A 250 17.20 -30.21 22.58
C ASN A 250 17.49 -28.71 22.64
N LEU A 251 17.69 -28.03 21.50
CA LEU A 251 17.83 -26.56 21.48
C LEU A 251 16.55 -25.85 21.96
N ALA A 252 15.37 -26.32 21.54
CA ALA A 252 14.11 -25.76 22.00
C ALA A 252 13.96 -25.89 23.53
N LEU A 253 14.32 -27.05 24.07
CA LEU A 253 14.35 -27.30 25.51
C LEU A 253 15.33 -26.36 26.24
N LEU A 254 16.58 -26.31 25.79
CA LEU A 254 17.66 -25.58 26.47
C LEU A 254 17.50 -24.05 26.38
N LYS A 255 16.85 -23.55 25.32
CA LYS A 255 16.59 -22.13 25.11
C LYS A 255 15.21 -21.69 25.59
N GLY A 256 14.33 -22.63 25.96
CA GLY A 256 12.93 -22.35 26.25
C GLY A 256 12.23 -21.65 25.07
N CYS A 257 12.73 -21.83 23.85
CA CYS A 257 12.32 -21.07 22.67
C CYS A 257 11.15 -21.73 21.93
N SER A 258 10.45 -20.95 21.12
CA SER A 258 9.36 -21.44 20.28
C SER A 258 9.80 -21.57 18.83
N VAL A 259 9.37 -22.64 18.15
CA VAL A 259 9.46 -22.76 16.69
C VAL A 259 8.06 -22.53 16.13
N VAL A 260 7.91 -21.47 15.35
CA VAL A 260 6.60 -20.90 14.98
C VAL A 260 6.45 -20.90 13.47
N GLY A 261 5.49 -21.66 12.96
CA GLY A 261 5.14 -21.64 11.54
C GLY A 261 4.48 -20.33 11.12
N VAL A 262 4.83 -19.86 9.92
CA VAL A 262 4.26 -18.68 9.26
C VAL A 262 3.67 -19.11 7.92
N PHE A 263 2.34 -19.01 7.79
CA PHE A 263 1.67 -19.31 6.52
C PHE A 263 0.59 -18.27 6.21
N TRP A 264 1.02 -17.17 5.58
CA TRP A 264 0.15 -16.03 5.29
C TRP A 264 -1.05 -16.37 4.39
N GLY A 265 -0.86 -17.26 3.40
CA GLY A 265 -1.96 -17.71 2.55
C GLY A 265 -3.10 -18.37 3.32
N GLN A 266 -2.80 -19.15 4.37
CA GLN A 266 -3.83 -19.76 5.21
C GLN A 266 -4.38 -18.77 6.24
N PHE A 267 -3.53 -17.90 6.79
CA PHE A 267 -3.95 -16.82 7.70
C PHE A 267 -4.98 -15.89 7.04
N SER A 268 -4.70 -15.39 5.84
CA SER A 268 -5.61 -14.50 5.11
C SER A 268 -6.99 -15.12 4.84
N LYS A 269 -7.06 -16.45 4.69
CA LYS A 269 -8.32 -17.20 4.49
C LYS A 269 -9.08 -17.46 5.79
N LEU A 270 -8.38 -17.90 6.85
CA LEU A 270 -9.01 -18.28 8.12
C LEU A 270 -9.29 -17.09 9.03
N GLN A 271 -8.50 -16.02 8.91
CA GLN A 271 -8.57 -14.81 9.73
C GLN A 271 -8.63 -13.54 8.85
N PRO A 272 -9.62 -13.43 7.94
CA PRO A 272 -9.66 -12.36 6.93
C PRO A 272 -9.78 -10.95 7.52
N LYS A 273 -10.43 -10.81 8.69
CA LYS A 273 -10.56 -9.53 9.39
C LYS A 273 -9.21 -9.00 9.89
N GLU A 274 -8.47 -9.83 10.62
CA GLU A 274 -7.14 -9.50 11.13
C GLU A 274 -6.14 -9.27 9.98
N ASN A 275 -6.26 -10.03 8.88
CA ASN A 275 -5.47 -9.77 7.68
C ASN A 275 -5.82 -8.42 7.02
N MET A 276 -7.09 -8.02 7.01
CA MET A 276 -7.49 -6.71 6.49
C MET A 276 -6.92 -5.57 7.33
N GLU A 277 -6.93 -5.69 8.67
CA GLU A 277 -6.29 -4.73 9.57
C GLU A 277 -4.79 -4.58 9.23
N ASN A 278 -4.10 -5.70 9.01
CA ASN A 278 -2.71 -5.69 8.57
C ASN A 278 -2.51 -4.99 7.21
N ILE A 279 -3.40 -5.22 6.24
CA ILE A 279 -3.35 -4.56 4.92
C ILE A 279 -3.51 -3.05 5.06
N LEU A 280 -4.45 -2.60 5.90
CA LEU A 280 -4.70 -1.18 6.12
C LEU A 280 -3.50 -0.48 6.78
N GLU A 281 -2.86 -1.11 7.76
CA GLU A 281 -1.64 -0.59 8.39
C GLU A 281 -0.47 -0.51 7.40
N LEU A 282 -0.27 -1.53 6.57
CA LEU A 282 0.73 -1.51 5.50
C LEU A 282 0.46 -0.40 4.47
N ALA A 283 -0.81 -0.22 4.07
CA ALA A 283 -1.21 0.83 3.15
C ALA A 283 -1.01 2.24 3.74
N GLN A 284 -1.18 2.39 5.05
CA GLN A 284 -0.92 3.64 5.76
C GLN A 284 0.57 3.96 5.78
N TRP A 285 1.45 3.02 6.15
CA TRP A 285 2.90 3.24 6.11
C TRP A 285 3.43 3.48 4.69
N PHE A 286 2.83 2.85 3.68
CA PHE A 286 3.14 3.19 2.29
C PHE A 286 2.73 4.62 1.95
N LYS A 287 1.52 5.05 2.35
CA LYS A 287 1.04 6.42 2.15
C LYS A 287 1.98 7.45 2.80
N GLU A 288 2.48 7.15 3.98
CA GLU A 288 3.42 8.00 4.74
C GLU A 288 4.86 7.97 4.18
N GLY A 289 5.12 7.20 3.12
CA GLY A 289 6.45 7.06 2.52
C GLY A 289 7.43 6.24 3.36
N GLN A 290 6.97 5.61 4.44
CA GLN A 290 7.77 4.76 5.32
C GLN A 290 8.04 3.37 4.70
N LEU A 291 7.17 2.92 3.80
CA LEU A 291 7.35 1.69 3.04
C LEU A 291 7.45 1.97 1.55
N LYS A 292 8.49 1.41 0.92
CA LYS A 292 8.64 1.45 -0.54
C LYS A 292 9.26 0.15 -1.05
N PRO A 293 8.51 -0.67 -1.82
CA PRO A 293 9.04 -1.88 -2.43
C PRO A 293 10.31 -1.60 -3.22
N HIS A 294 11.38 -2.34 -2.92
CA HIS A 294 12.61 -2.27 -3.69
C HIS A 294 12.49 -3.12 -4.96
N ILE A 295 12.46 -2.47 -6.12
CA ILE A 295 12.32 -3.13 -7.42
C ILE A 295 13.71 -3.45 -7.96
N PHE A 296 14.04 -4.73 -8.06
CA PHE A 296 15.28 -5.24 -8.67
C PHE A 296 15.35 -4.88 -10.14
N LYS A 297 14.30 -5.26 -10.89
CA LYS A 297 14.22 -5.11 -12.34
C LYS A 297 12.77 -5.26 -12.79
N LYS A 298 12.41 -4.48 -13.81
CA LYS A 298 11.19 -4.63 -14.59
C LYS A 298 11.48 -5.47 -15.85
N TYR A 299 10.61 -6.41 -16.18
CA TYR A 299 10.69 -7.29 -17.34
C TYR A 299 9.46 -7.07 -18.21
N SER A 300 9.59 -7.21 -19.53
CA SER A 300 8.42 -7.30 -20.39
C SER A 300 7.67 -8.62 -20.13
N LEU A 301 6.40 -8.69 -20.52
CA LEU A 301 5.66 -9.95 -20.47
C LEU A 301 6.32 -11.06 -21.30
N ALA A 302 6.91 -10.73 -22.45
CA ALA A 302 7.62 -11.70 -23.30
C ALA A 302 8.89 -12.24 -22.62
N ASP A 303 9.59 -11.42 -21.83
CA ASP A 303 10.82 -11.79 -21.11
C ASP A 303 10.55 -12.30 -19.68
N SER A 304 9.29 -12.52 -19.31
CA SER A 304 8.89 -12.81 -17.93
C SER A 304 9.46 -14.12 -17.38
N ALA A 305 9.81 -15.09 -18.25
CA ALA A 305 10.54 -16.29 -17.85
C ALA A 305 11.88 -15.96 -17.16
N GLN A 306 12.57 -14.92 -17.64
CA GLN A 306 13.86 -14.50 -17.08
C GLN A 306 13.74 -13.99 -15.64
N ALA A 307 12.59 -13.44 -15.25
CA ALA A 307 12.34 -13.03 -13.87
C ALA A 307 12.39 -14.24 -12.91
N LEU A 308 11.81 -15.38 -13.32
CA LEU A 308 11.83 -16.62 -12.56
C LEU A 308 13.21 -17.29 -12.55
N VAL A 309 13.94 -17.22 -13.68
CA VAL A 309 15.34 -17.67 -13.74
C VAL A 309 16.20 -16.89 -12.73
N HIS A 310 16.11 -15.56 -12.71
CA HIS A 310 16.88 -14.75 -11.77
C HIS A 310 16.51 -14.97 -10.30
N LEU A 311 15.26 -15.31 -10.01
CA LEU A 311 14.83 -15.72 -8.66
C LEU A 311 15.50 -17.04 -8.26
N ARG A 312 15.46 -18.05 -9.13
CA ARG A 312 16.10 -19.37 -8.89
C ARG A 312 17.61 -19.22 -8.68
N GLU A 313 18.26 -18.36 -9.46
CA GLU A 313 19.70 -18.06 -9.35
C GLU A 313 20.05 -17.15 -8.16
N ARG A 314 19.07 -16.77 -7.33
CA ARG A 314 19.26 -15.90 -6.15
C ARG A 314 19.89 -14.55 -6.49
N LYS A 315 19.69 -14.03 -7.70
CA LYS A 315 20.20 -12.72 -8.16
C LYS A 315 19.30 -11.56 -7.75
N VAL A 316 18.01 -11.82 -7.54
CA VAL A 316 17.02 -10.78 -7.19
C VAL A 316 17.27 -10.23 -5.79
N VAL A 317 17.30 -8.90 -5.68
CA VAL A 317 17.26 -8.16 -4.42
C VAL A 317 15.93 -7.39 -4.36
N GLY A 318 15.09 -7.66 -3.36
CA GLY A 318 13.73 -7.14 -3.34
C GLY A 318 12.81 -7.87 -4.34
N LYS A 319 12.25 -7.15 -5.33
CA LYS A 319 11.18 -7.65 -6.21
C LYS A 319 11.52 -7.59 -7.70
N ALA A 320 11.26 -8.68 -8.42
CA ALA A 320 11.26 -8.73 -9.89
C ALA A 320 9.82 -8.58 -10.39
N VAL A 321 9.59 -7.60 -11.28
CA VAL A 321 8.23 -7.23 -11.73
C VAL A 321 8.12 -7.39 -13.24
N VAL A 322 7.06 -8.05 -13.68
CA VAL A 322 6.66 -8.19 -15.08
C VAL A 322 5.66 -7.09 -15.40
N ILE A 323 5.94 -6.32 -16.43
CA ILE A 323 5.05 -5.29 -16.98
C ILE A 323 4.22 -5.94 -18.08
N CYS A 324 2.93 -6.05 -17.85
CA CYS A 324 1.97 -6.66 -18.78
C CYS A 324 1.30 -5.60 -19.67
N ASP A 325 1.20 -4.36 -19.19
CA ASP A 325 0.70 -3.22 -19.96
C ASP A 325 1.52 -1.96 -19.64
N GLU A 326 2.27 -1.47 -20.63
CA GLU A 326 3.13 -0.29 -20.48
C GLU A 326 2.31 1.01 -20.38
N GLU A 327 1.16 1.09 -21.05
CA GLU A 327 0.34 2.29 -21.01
C GLU A 327 -0.20 2.49 -19.59
N LEU A 328 -0.78 1.43 -19.00
CA LEU A 328 -1.31 1.47 -17.63
C LEU A 328 -0.23 1.77 -16.59
N VAL A 329 0.97 1.21 -16.73
CA VAL A 329 2.07 1.47 -15.77
C VAL A 329 2.62 2.89 -15.90
N ASN A 330 2.55 3.48 -17.09
CA ASN A 330 2.97 4.85 -17.34
C ASN A 330 1.84 5.88 -17.18
N GLU A 331 0.60 5.43 -16.93
CA GLU A 331 -0.48 6.34 -16.54
C GLU A 331 -0.02 7.16 -15.34
N PRO A 332 -0.07 8.50 -15.43
CA PRO A 332 0.32 9.33 -14.31
C PRO A 332 -0.56 8.95 -13.13
N ILE A 333 0.08 8.48 -12.06
CA ILE A 333 -0.59 8.38 -10.76
C ILE A 333 -1.18 9.76 -10.54
N VAL A 334 -2.50 9.84 -10.39
CA VAL A 334 -3.11 11.02 -9.80
C VAL A 334 -2.71 10.98 -8.35
N ILE A 335 -1.47 11.40 -8.10
CA ILE A 335 -1.08 11.96 -6.83
C ILE A 335 -2.02 13.15 -6.75
N VAL A 336 -3.15 12.97 -6.07
CA VAL A 336 -3.80 14.12 -5.44
C VAL A 336 -2.66 14.71 -4.66
N SER A 337 -2.09 15.79 -5.19
CA SER A 337 -1.07 16.54 -4.51
C SER A 337 -1.79 17.12 -3.30
N GLU A 338 -1.89 16.33 -2.24
CA GLU A 338 -1.70 16.83 -0.90
C GLU A 338 -0.30 17.45 -0.94
N SER A 339 -0.25 18.68 -1.44
CA SER A 339 0.88 19.56 -1.25
C SER A 339 1.30 19.38 0.20
N GLU A 340 2.57 19.09 0.42
CA GLU A 340 3.23 19.02 1.72
C GLU A 340 2.99 20.31 2.53
N LYS A 341 1.80 20.42 3.08
CA LYS A 341 1.40 21.34 4.13
C LYS A 341 0.80 20.44 5.17
N THR A 342 1.66 20.05 6.10
CA THR A 342 1.24 19.43 7.35
C THR A 342 0.12 20.29 7.94
N LYS A 343 -1.03 19.66 8.11
CA LYS A 343 -2.20 20.21 8.80
C LYS A 343 -1.74 20.95 10.05
N LYS A 344 -2.15 22.21 10.23
CA LYS A 344 -1.76 23.00 11.41
C LYS A 344 -2.37 22.37 12.66
N ILE A 345 -1.55 21.96 13.61
CA ILE A 345 -2.02 21.35 14.86
C ILE A 345 -2.07 22.42 15.94
N PHE A 346 -3.27 22.71 16.45
CA PHE A 346 -3.48 23.48 17.66
C PHE A 346 -3.55 22.52 18.86
N GLN A 347 -2.73 22.74 19.88
CA GLN A 347 -2.71 21.89 21.07
C GLN A 347 -3.88 22.21 22.03
N ASN A 348 -4.40 23.43 22.00
CA ASN A 348 -5.46 23.92 22.87
C ASN A 348 -6.15 25.15 22.25
N PHE A 349 -7.22 25.62 22.91
CA PHE A 349 -8.00 26.79 22.45
C PHE A 349 -7.25 28.11 22.55
N ASP A 350 -6.24 28.24 23.41
CA ASP A 350 -5.46 29.47 23.53
C ASP A 350 -4.57 29.69 22.31
N GLU A 351 -3.99 28.62 21.74
CA GLU A 351 -3.26 28.70 20.48
C GLU A 351 -4.16 29.15 19.31
N ILE A 352 -5.44 28.78 19.33
CA ILE A 352 -6.42 29.24 18.35
C ILE A 352 -6.71 30.73 18.54
N LYS A 353 -6.96 31.16 19.79
CA LYS A 353 -7.16 32.59 20.11
C LYS A 353 -5.96 33.44 19.69
N ASN A 354 -4.74 32.92 19.86
CA ASN A 354 -3.50 33.60 19.43
C ASN A 354 -3.32 33.66 17.91
N ALA A 355 -4.01 32.81 17.15
CA ALA A 355 -3.99 32.82 15.69
C ALA A 355 -5.04 33.77 15.06
N VAL A 356 -5.84 34.47 15.87
CA VAL A 356 -6.81 35.45 15.38
C VAL A 356 -6.10 36.53 14.55
N GLY A 357 -6.63 36.79 13.35
CA GLY A 357 -6.04 37.68 12.35
C GLY A 357 -5.07 37.00 11.38
N GLN A 358 -4.70 35.74 11.60
CA GLN A 358 -3.70 35.02 10.78
C GLN A 358 -4.34 34.04 9.79
N ILE A 359 -3.63 33.78 8.68
CA ILE A 359 -3.92 32.62 7.82
C ILE A 359 -3.53 31.36 8.60
N ILE A 360 -4.49 30.46 8.82
CA ILE A 360 -4.30 29.22 9.56
C ILE A 360 -3.90 28.05 8.67
N GLY A 361 -4.10 28.17 7.35
CA GLY A 361 -3.50 27.30 6.34
C GLY A 361 -4.23 27.37 5.01
N GLU A 362 -3.77 26.54 4.08
CA GLU A 362 -4.42 26.32 2.79
C GLU A 362 -4.62 24.82 2.57
N SER A 363 -5.74 24.46 1.94
CA SER A 363 -6.03 23.06 1.64
C SER A 363 -5.22 22.58 0.43
N PRO A 364 -5.06 21.26 0.28
CA PRO A 364 -4.74 20.65 -1.01
C PRO A 364 -5.71 21.09 -2.11
N TRP A 365 -5.25 20.94 -3.36
CA TRP A 365 -6.11 21.06 -4.52
C TRP A 365 -7.08 19.88 -4.59
N LEU A 366 -8.35 20.17 -4.88
CA LEU A 366 -9.42 19.21 -5.11
C LEU A 366 -9.95 19.38 -6.53
N LYS A 367 -9.91 18.32 -7.33
CA LYS A 367 -10.49 18.30 -8.67
C LYS A 367 -12.01 18.22 -8.58
N ILE A 368 -12.71 19.16 -9.21
CA ILE A 368 -14.17 19.15 -9.34
C ILE A 368 -14.55 18.32 -10.56
N THR A 369 -14.93 17.06 -10.35
CA THR A 369 -15.39 16.16 -11.43
C THR A 369 -16.87 16.34 -11.73
N GLN A 370 -17.32 15.80 -12.86
CA GLN A 370 -18.76 15.79 -13.19
C GLN A 370 -19.56 15.01 -12.14
N GLU A 371 -19.01 13.90 -11.66
CA GLU A 371 -19.62 13.06 -10.60
C GLU A 371 -19.92 13.88 -9.32
N ILE A 372 -18.97 14.69 -8.85
CA ILE A 372 -19.17 15.55 -7.67
C ILE A 372 -20.32 16.56 -7.91
N ILE A 373 -20.40 17.11 -9.12
CA ILE A 373 -21.47 18.06 -9.50
C ILE A 373 -22.82 17.34 -9.54
N ASP A 374 -22.88 16.16 -10.15
CA ASP A 374 -24.11 15.37 -10.29
C ASP A 374 -24.62 14.87 -8.93
N ASP A 375 -23.73 14.39 -8.06
CA ASP A 375 -24.08 13.95 -6.71
C ASP A 375 -24.64 15.09 -5.87
N PHE A 376 -24.04 16.29 -5.99
CA PHE A 376 -24.55 17.47 -5.32
C PHE A 376 -25.91 17.90 -5.88
N ALA A 377 -26.04 17.94 -7.22
CA ALA A 377 -27.30 18.27 -7.90
C ALA A 377 -28.43 17.37 -7.42
N LYS A 378 -28.18 16.06 -7.41
CA LYS A 378 -29.13 15.04 -6.96
C LYS A 378 -29.49 15.18 -5.48
N SER A 379 -28.49 15.45 -4.63
CA SER A 379 -28.67 15.58 -3.18
C SER A 379 -29.42 16.85 -2.78
N THR A 380 -29.32 17.90 -3.60
CA THR A 380 -29.97 19.20 -3.37
C THR A 380 -31.22 19.43 -4.20
N PHE A 381 -31.56 18.47 -5.08
CA PHE A 381 -32.64 18.57 -6.07
C PHE A 381 -32.47 19.75 -7.05
N ASP A 382 -31.24 20.23 -7.24
CA ASP A 382 -30.88 21.31 -8.17
C ASP A 382 -30.21 20.74 -9.44
N GLU A 383 -31.02 20.10 -10.28
CA GLU A 383 -30.59 19.45 -11.52
C GLU A 383 -30.70 20.37 -12.75
N GLN A 384 -30.46 21.68 -12.58
CA GLN A 384 -30.42 22.58 -13.72
C GLN A 384 -29.44 22.07 -14.78
N TRP A 385 -29.86 22.13 -16.05
CA TRP A 385 -29.11 21.54 -17.16
C TRP A 385 -27.66 22.04 -17.28
N ILE A 386 -27.37 23.24 -16.79
CA ILE A 386 -26.02 23.82 -16.81
C ILE A 386 -25.03 23.08 -15.90
N HIS A 387 -25.54 22.31 -14.92
CA HIS A 387 -24.76 21.50 -13.99
C HIS A 387 -24.62 20.05 -14.45
N VAL A 388 -25.72 19.44 -14.91
CA VAL A 388 -25.83 17.98 -15.10
C VAL A 388 -25.87 17.50 -16.55
N ASN A 389 -25.95 18.42 -17.53
CA ASN A 389 -26.02 18.04 -18.96
C ASN A 389 -24.81 18.61 -19.73
N PRO A 390 -23.73 17.82 -19.89
CA PRO A 390 -22.52 18.24 -20.62
C PRO A 390 -22.77 18.71 -22.05
N GLU A 391 -23.66 18.05 -22.79
CA GLU A 391 -23.95 18.39 -24.19
C GLU A 391 -24.61 19.76 -24.34
N LYS A 392 -25.60 20.06 -23.48
CA LYS A 392 -26.24 21.38 -23.43
C LYS A 392 -25.30 22.45 -22.86
N ALA A 393 -24.54 22.11 -21.83
CA ALA A 393 -23.59 23.03 -21.20
C ALA A 393 -22.45 23.43 -22.14
N ALA A 394 -22.02 22.56 -23.05
CA ALA A 394 -21.04 22.86 -24.09
C ALA A 394 -21.50 23.99 -25.04
N GLN A 395 -22.81 24.17 -25.21
CA GLN A 395 -23.41 25.23 -26.05
C GLN A 395 -23.63 26.54 -25.27
N SER A 396 -23.39 26.55 -23.96
CA SER A 396 -23.51 27.74 -23.13
C SER A 396 -22.30 28.68 -23.29
N PRO A 397 -22.38 29.95 -22.85
CA PRO A 397 -21.23 30.85 -22.80
C PRO A 397 -20.04 30.33 -21.98
N PHE A 398 -20.25 29.32 -21.12
CA PHE A 398 -19.19 28.73 -20.31
C PHE A 398 -18.43 27.60 -21.03
N GLY A 399 -19.02 27.01 -22.08
CA GLY A 399 -18.43 25.94 -22.89
C GLY A 399 -18.28 24.58 -22.19
N SER A 400 -18.79 24.44 -20.96
CA SER A 400 -18.78 23.21 -20.16
C SER A 400 -19.83 23.31 -19.06
N THR A 401 -20.07 22.20 -18.35
CA THR A 401 -20.78 22.25 -17.07
C THR A 401 -20.00 23.09 -16.06
N ILE A 402 -20.75 23.72 -15.15
CA ILE A 402 -20.22 24.48 -14.03
C ILE A 402 -20.74 23.89 -12.73
N ALA A 403 -19.95 23.94 -11.67
CA ALA A 403 -20.37 23.56 -10.33
C ALA A 403 -21.38 24.56 -9.75
N HIS A 404 -22.26 24.09 -8.87
CA HIS A 404 -23.11 24.95 -8.06
C HIS A 404 -22.25 25.85 -7.17
N GLY A 405 -22.68 27.10 -6.97
CA GLY A 405 -22.06 27.96 -5.95
C GLY A 405 -22.12 27.30 -4.58
N LEU A 406 -23.28 26.73 -4.22
CA LEU A 406 -23.47 26.03 -2.95
C LEU A 406 -22.63 24.75 -2.82
N LEU A 407 -22.27 24.08 -3.92
CA LEU A 407 -21.29 22.98 -3.89
C LEU A 407 -19.92 23.48 -3.43
N THR A 408 -19.48 24.64 -3.93
CA THR A 408 -18.21 25.24 -3.49
C THR A 408 -18.21 25.49 -1.98
N LEU A 409 -19.33 26.00 -1.45
CA LEU A 409 -19.49 26.26 -0.03
C LEU A 409 -19.63 24.95 0.79
N SER A 410 -20.29 23.92 0.27
CA SER A 410 -20.47 22.65 0.98
C SER A 410 -19.16 21.87 1.17
N LEU A 411 -18.12 22.20 0.40
CA LEU A 411 -16.78 21.61 0.52
C LEU A 411 -15.95 22.21 1.67
N SER A 412 -16.41 23.30 2.31
CA SER A 412 -15.69 23.94 3.42
C SER A 412 -15.28 22.99 4.55
N PRO A 413 -16.16 22.11 5.07
CA PRO A 413 -15.80 21.21 6.17
C PRO A 413 -14.65 20.28 5.82
N LYS A 414 -14.62 19.79 4.57
CA LYS A 414 -13.52 18.98 4.04
C LYS A 414 -12.23 19.78 4.06
N PHE A 415 -12.23 20.98 3.47
CA PHE A 415 -11.01 21.80 3.40
C PHE A 415 -10.52 22.26 4.77
N LEU A 416 -11.41 22.60 5.71
CA LEU A 416 -11.01 22.92 7.09
C LEU A 416 -10.38 21.70 7.76
N GLY A 417 -10.92 20.51 7.52
CA GLY A 417 -10.37 19.23 7.96
C GLY A 417 -8.99 18.92 7.39
N ASP A 418 -8.65 19.43 6.20
CA ASP A 418 -7.30 19.34 5.63
C ASP A 418 -6.35 20.41 6.21
N ILE A 419 -6.89 21.58 6.59
CA ILE A 419 -6.09 22.75 6.99
C ILE A 419 -5.60 22.67 8.43
N TYR A 420 -6.46 22.31 9.40
CA TYR A 420 -6.07 22.33 10.82
C TYR A 420 -6.73 21.25 11.68
N GLU A 421 -6.03 20.84 12.73
CA GLU A 421 -6.52 19.93 13.79
C GLU A 421 -6.46 20.64 15.13
N VAL A 422 -7.38 20.31 16.03
CA VAL A 422 -7.31 20.73 17.44
C VAL A 422 -7.16 19.48 18.29
N LYS A 423 -6.04 19.34 18.99
CA LYS A 423 -5.82 18.19 19.88
C LYS A 423 -6.84 18.22 21.02
N ASN A 424 -7.31 17.03 21.38
CA ASN A 424 -8.29 16.81 22.44
C ASN A 424 -9.67 17.44 22.23
N SER A 425 -9.97 18.01 21.05
CA SER A 425 -11.34 18.38 20.72
C SER A 425 -12.19 17.12 20.51
N LYS A 426 -13.35 17.08 21.15
CA LYS A 426 -14.30 15.96 21.04
C LYS A 426 -15.23 16.11 19.86
N MET A 427 -15.53 17.35 19.47
CA MET A 427 -16.53 17.64 18.43
C MET A 427 -16.28 19.01 17.79
N GLY A 428 -16.59 19.13 16.50
CA GLY A 428 -16.69 20.39 15.79
C GLY A 428 -18.01 20.49 15.04
N ILE A 429 -18.68 21.62 15.15
CA ILE A 429 -19.95 21.91 14.47
C ILE A 429 -19.73 23.11 13.55
N ASN A 430 -20.04 22.95 12.27
CA ASN A 430 -20.15 24.08 11.35
C ASN A 430 -21.56 24.66 11.49
N TYR A 431 -21.65 25.88 12.03
CA TYR A 431 -22.90 26.47 12.50
C TYR A 431 -23.51 27.46 11.48
N GLY A 432 -22.81 27.77 10.40
CA GLY A 432 -23.34 28.57 9.29
C GLY A 432 -22.29 29.46 8.63
N SER A 433 -22.77 30.52 7.99
CA SER A 433 -21.95 31.54 7.33
C SER A 433 -22.57 32.92 7.44
N ASP A 434 -21.77 33.95 7.74
CA ASP A 434 -22.24 35.35 7.86
C ASP A 434 -22.31 36.07 6.50
N LYS A 435 -21.28 35.88 5.66
CA LYS A 435 -21.19 36.48 4.33
C LYS A 435 -20.71 35.45 3.33
N VAL A 436 -21.32 35.41 2.16
CA VAL A 436 -20.90 34.54 1.05
C VAL A 436 -20.95 35.32 -0.25
N ARG A 437 -19.90 35.24 -1.06
CA ARG A 437 -19.82 35.87 -2.39
C ARG A 437 -19.26 34.87 -3.40
N PHE A 438 -20.08 34.49 -4.37
CA PHE A 438 -19.64 33.73 -5.55
C PHE A 438 -19.21 34.70 -6.64
N LEU A 439 -17.91 34.73 -6.93
CA LEU A 439 -17.31 35.73 -7.80
C LEU A 439 -17.21 35.26 -9.25
N GLN A 440 -16.97 33.95 -9.45
CA GLN A 440 -16.82 33.34 -10.76
C GLN A 440 -17.36 31.90 -10.73
N PRO A 441 -17.96 31.42 -11.83
CA PRO A 441 -18.38 30.02 -11.94
C PRO A 441 -17.15 29.10 -12.02
N ILE A 442 -17.24 27.95 -11.37
CA ILE A 442 -16.19 26.92 -11.38
C ILE A 442 -16.56 25.89 -12.43
N LYS A 443 -15.71 25.72 -13.46
CA LYS A 443 -15.97 24.74 -14.52
C LYS A 443 -15.66 23.32 -14.05
N VAL A 444 -16.33 22.34 -14.62
CA VAL A 444 -15.97 20.92 -14.44
C VAL A 444 -14.50 20.68 -14.83
N ASN A 445 -13.88 19.70 -14.19
CA ASN A 445 -12.48 19.31 -14.32
C ASN A 445 -11.45 20.37 -13.91
N THR A 446 -11.86 21.41 -13.18
CA THR A 446 -10.93 22.37 -12.58
C THR A 446 -10.52 21.95 -11.17
N ASN A 447 -9.29 22.27 -10.79
CA ASN A 447 -8.80 22.09 -9.44
C ASN A 447 -9.12 23.33 -8.60
N ILE A 448 -9.66 23.13 -7.40
CA ILE A 448 -9.95 24.20 -6.44
C ILE A 448 -9.23 23.98 -5.12
N LYS A 449 -8.88 25.06 -4.43
CA LYS A 449 -8.38 25.01 -3.05
C LYS A 449 -9.03 26.10 -2.21
N MET A 450 -8.90 25.98 -0.89
CA MET A 450 -9.35 26.97 0.07
C MET A 450 -8.19 27.48 0.91
N VAL A 451 -8.11 28.79 1.12
CA VAL A 451 -7.25 29.43 2.12
C VAL A 451 -8.12 29.88 3.27
N ALA A 452 -7.76 29.51 4.49
CA ALA A 452 -8.51 29.85 5.70
C ALA A 452 -7.76 30.88 6.54
N LYS A 453 -8.43 31.97 6.89
CA LYS A 453 -7.95 32.98 7.83
C LYS A 453 -8.88 33.07 9.04
N LEU A 454 -8.32 32.98 10.24
CA LEU A 454 -9.12 33.08 11.46
C LEU A 454 -9.42 34.56 11.74
N LEU A 455 -10.70 34.93 11.75
CA LEU A 455 -11.14 36.30 11.98
C LEU A 455 -11.43 36.57 13.47
N GLU A 456 -12.10 35.63 14.14
CA GLU A 456 -12.50 35.74 15.54
C GLU A 456 -12.45 34.36 16.19
N ALA A 457 -12.12 34.32 17.49
CA ALA A 457 -12.23 33.13 18.33
C ALA A 457 -12.65 33.57 19.74
N PHE A 458 -13.78 33.07 20.22
CA PHE A 458 -14.34 33.46 21.52
C PHE A 458 -14.98 32.27 22.22
N ASP A 459 -14.96 32.28 23.54
CA ASP A 459 -15.51 31.19 24.35
C ASP A 459 -17.02 31.05 24.08
N ALA A 460 -17.44 29.81 23.91
CA ALA A 460 -18.83 29.40 23.76
C ALA A 460 -19.29 28.68 25.03
N PRO A 461 -20.62 28.61 25.29
CA PRO A 461 -21.15 27.85 26.42
C PRO A 461 -20.68 26.39 26.42
N ASN A 462 -20.70 25.77 27.60
CA ASN A 462 -20.28 24.37 27.82
C ASN A 462 -18.81 24.09 27.47
N GLY A 463 -17.95 25.10 27.60
CA GLY A 463 -16.51 24.96 27.40
C GLY A 463 -16.10 24.80 25.94
N GLY A 464 -16.93 25.23 24.98
CA GLY A 464 -16.57 25.26 23.57
C GLY A 464 -15.87 26.56 23.17
N LEU A 465 -15.36 26.61 21.94
CA LEU A 465 -14.79 27.79 21.30
C LEU A 465 -15.52 28.05 19.99
N LYS A 466 -16.15 29.21 19.85
CA LYS A 466 -16.74 29.67 18.60
C LYS A 466 -15.68 30.41 17.78
N MET A 467 -15.59 30.06 16.51
CA MET A 467 -14.64 30.60 15.55
C MET A 467 -15.38 31.22 14.37
N LYS A 468 -14.85 32.33 13.86
CA LYS A 468 -15.23 32.90 12.57
C LYS A 468 -14.03 32.81 11.63
N ILE A 469 -14.19 32.13 10.51
CA ILE A 469 -13.11 31.82 9.57
C ILE A 469 -13.46 32.40 8.20
N GLU A 470 -12.61 33.27 7.67
CA GLU A 470 -12.67 33.67 6.26
C GLU A 470 -12.10 32.54 5.41
N ALA A 471 -12.97 31.93 4.60
CA ALA A 471 -12.64 30.92 3.60
C ALA A 471 -12.60 31.57 2.21
N THR A 472 -11.42 31.57 1.60
CA THR A 472 -11.20 32.10 0.25
C THR A 472 -10.86 30.97 -0.71
N TYR A 473 -11.65 30.78 -1.75
CA TYR A 473 -11.51 29.67 -2.70
C TYR A 473 -10.85 30.15 -3.99
N PHE A 474 -9.94 29.34 -4.50
CA PHE A 474 -9.21 29.61 -5.73
C PHE A 474 -9.38 28.46 -6.71
N VAL A 475 -9.36 28.78 -8.00
CA VAL A 475 -9.17 27.80 -9.08
C VAL A 475 -7.70 27.84 -9.49
N GLU A 476 -7.15 26.67 -9.84
CA GLU A 476 -5.78 26.55 -10.30
C GLU A 476 -5.50 27.46 -11.50
N ASN A 477 -4.31 28.09 -11.50
CA ASN A 477 -3.90 29.08 -12.51
C ASN A 477 -4.78 30.36 -12.58
N ASN A 478 -5.67 30.60 -11.61
CA ASN A 478 -6.43 31.85 -11.49
C ASN A 478 -6.05 32.58 -10.19
N PRO A 479 -5.40 33.76 -10.26
CA PRO A 479 -4.99 34.49 -9.07
C PRO A 479 -6.17 35.17 -8.35
N ARG A 480 -7.35 35.24 -8.96
CA ARG A 480 -8.55 35.83 -8.36
C ARG A 480 -9.37 34.76 -7.65
N PRO A 481 -9.92 35.06 -6.47
CA PRO A 481 -10.80 34.12 -5.78
C PRO A 481 -12.09 33.91 -6.58
N VAL A 482 -12.60 32.68 -6.53
CA VAL A 482 -13.87 32.28 -7.15
C VAL A 482 -15.03 32.32 -6.16
N CYS A 483 -14.74 32.16 -4.87
CA CYS A 483 -15.68 32.31 -3.77
C CYS A 483 -14.97 32.89 -2.55
N VAL A 484 -15.67 33.71 -1.76
CA VAL A 484 -15.23 34.16 -0.44
C VAL A 484 -16.39 34.03 0.54
N ALA A 485 -16.16 33.35 1.66
CA ALA A 485 -17.17 33.14 2.69
C ALA A 485 -16.61 33.39 4.11
N GLU A 486 -17.44 33.93 5.01
CA GLU A 486 -17.18 33.97 6.45
C GLU A 486 -17.92 32.79 7.10
N LEU A 487 -17.21 31.73 7.45
CA LEU A 487 -17.74 30.51 8.06
C LEU A 487 -17.78 30.64 9.58
N LEU A 488 -18.84 30.10 10.18
CA LEU A 488 -18.98 30.00 11.63
C LEU A 488 -18.83 28.55 12.06
N SER A 489 -17.93 28.29 13.00
CA SER A 489 -17.78 26.97 13.62
C SER A 489 -17.73 27.07 15.13
N VAL A 490 -18.09 25.98 15.81
CA VAL A 490 -17.93 25.81 17.26
C VAL A 490 -17.25 24.47 17.51
N ILE A 491 -16.16 24.49 18.28
CA ILE A 491 -15.43 23.28 18.67
C ILE A 491 -15.56 23.06 20.18
N TYR A 492 -15.57 21.81 20.63
CA TYR A 492 -15.73 21.39 22.02
C TYR A 492 -14.63 20.43 22.45
#